data_AF-A0A1C5NDA9-F1
#
_entry.id   AF-A0A1C5NDA9-F1
#
_cell.length_a   1.000
_cell.length_b   1.000
_cell.length_c   1.000
_cell.angle_alpha   90.00
_cell.angle_beta   90.00
_cell.angle_gamma   90.00
#
_symmetry.space_group_name_H-M   'P 1'
#
loop_
_entity.id
_entity.type
_entity.pdbx_description
1 polymer ?
#
loop_
_entity_poly.entity_id
_entity_poly.type
_entity_poly.pdbx_seq_one_letter_code
_entity_poly.pdbx_strand_id
1 'polypeptide(L)'
;MYTIDYLSTPGHYIFEGYCVKNEEGEKIGGCFDDELQAFDYIKTQLEPDERYKQYTGFPEMFIMEIYRTLGSDGKRRVLKELVRGYKEKCAYEYFNQKDET
;
A
#
# COMPACT_ATOMS: atom_id res chain seq x y z
N MET A 1 15.55 14.87 6.22
CA MET A 1 14.09 14.69 6.22
C MET A 1 13.60 14.95 4.81
N TYR A 2 12.91 13.98 4.22
CA TYR A 2 12.39 14.09 2.87
C TYR A 2 10.95 14.61 2.89
N THR A 3 10.55 15.34 1.85
CA THR A 3 9.15 15.77 1.65
C THR A 3 8.61 15.22 0.33
N ILE A 4 7.28 15.08 0.25
CA ILE A 4 6.58 14.66 -0.96
C ILE A 4 5.68 15.82 -1.41
N ASP A 5 5.88 16.31 -2.63
CA ASP A 5 5.09 17.38 -3.21
C ASP A 5 4.38 16.90 -4.46
N TYR A 6 3.14 17.36 -4.66
CA TYR A 6 2.45 17.22 -5.92
C TYR A 6 2.97 18.25 -6.93
N LEU A 7 3.41 17.77 -8.08
CA LEU A 7 3.80 18.58 -9.24
C LEU A 7 2.74 18.45 -10.32
N SER A 8 2.24 19.60 -10.78
CA SER A 8 1.48 19.73 -12.02
C SER A 8 2.09 20.89 -12.81
N THR A 9 2.64 20.60 -14.00
CA THR A 9 3.16 21.64 -14.88
C THR A 9 2.13 21.99 -15.96
N PRO A 10 1.61 23.23 -15.99
CA PRO A 10 0.74 23.68 -17.08
C PRO A 10 1.56 23.89 -18.36
N GLY A 11 1.19 23.25 -19.46
CA GLY A 11 1.87 23.38 -20.77
C GLY A 11 1.60 22.23 -21.73
N HIS A 12 2.34 22.20 -22.86
CA HIS A 12 2.18 21.21 -23.93
C HIS A 12 2.53 19.76 -23.54
N TYR A 13 3.24 19.56 -22.43
CA TYR A 13 3.45 18.27 -21.79
C TYR A 13 2.90 18.36 -20.37
N ILE A 14 1.70 17.80 -20.17
CA ILE A 14 1.09 17.68 -18.85
C ILE A 14 1.88 16.60 -18.12
N PHE A 15 2.55 17.00 -17.05
CA PHE A 15 3.18 16.09 -16.12
C PHE A 15 2.54 16.31 -14.76
N GLU A 16 1.81 15.30 -14.31
CA GLU A 16 1.14 15.27 -13.02
C GLU A 16 1.67 14.10 -12.22
N GLY A 17 2.05 14.34 -10.97
CA GLY A 17 2.49 13.30 -10.07
C GLY A 17 3.20 13.84 -8.85
N TYR A 18 3.79 12.95 -8.09
CA TYR A 18 4.42 13.25 -6.81
C TYR A 18 5.94 13.19 -6.95
N CYS A 19 6.65 14.14 -6.35
CA CYS A 19 8.11 14.12 -6.30
C CYS A 19 8.63 14.13 -4.87
N VAL A 20 9.78 13.50 -4.68
CA VAL A 20 10.49 13.51 -3.40
C VAL A 20 11.53 14.63 -3.43
N LYS A 21 11.60 15.42 -2.35
CA LYS A 21 12.64 16.43 -2.16
C LYS A 21 13.47 16.17 -0.92
N ASN A 22 14.75 16.54 -0.96
CA ASN A 22 15.61 16.58 0.22
C ASN A 22 15.36 17.83 1.07
N GLU A 23 16.13 17.97 2.16
CA GLU A 23 16.02 19.12 3.07
C GLU A 23 16.34 20.47 2.40
N GLU A 24 17.13 20.45 1.32
CA GLU A 24 17.52 21.63 0.55
C GLU A 24 16.47 22.00 -0.52
N GLY A 25 15.41 21.19 -0.66
CA GLY A 25 14.35 21.38 -1.65
C GLY A 25 14.68 20.83 -3.03
N GLU A 26 15.82 20.14 -3.18
CA GLU A 26 16.21 19.51 -4.43
C GLU A 26 15.39 18.24 -4.68
N LYS A 27 14.93 18.06 -5.92
CA LYS A 27 14.19 16.86 -6.32
C LYS A 27 15.13 15.66 -6.39
N ILE A 28 14.77 14.57 -5.72
CA ILE A 28 15.49 13.29 -5.74
C ILE A 28 14.63 12.22 -6.38
N GLY A 29 15.20 11.49 -7.34
CA GLY A 29 14.51 10.40 -8.02
C GLY A 29 13.53 10.84 -9.11
N GLY A 30 12.58 9.94 -9.43
CA GLY A 30 11.57 10.11 -10.46
C GLY A 30 10.36 10.95 -10.04
N CYS A 31 9.30 10.88 -10.84
CA CYS A 31 7.96 11.27 -10.40
C CYS A 31 7.12 10.01 -10.25
N PHE A 32 6.23 10.03 -9.29
CA PHE A 32 5.41 8.89 -8.88
C PHE A 32 3.95 9.19 -9.17
N ASP A 33 3.16 8.15 -9.45
CA ASP A 33 1.74 8.31 -9.77
C ASP A 33 0.92 8.72 -8.54
N ASP A 34 1.37 8.32 -7.35
CA ASP A 34 0.73 8.62 -6.07
C ASP A 34 1.73 8.86 -4.93
N GLU A 35 1.22 9.41 -3.82
CA GLU A 35 2.01 9.76 -2.64
C GLU A 35 2.59 8.50 -1.95
N LEU A 36 1.91 7.36 -2.02
CA LEU A 36 2.38 6.11 -1.39
C LEU A 36 3.58 5.53 -2.13
N GLN A 37 3.59 5.58 -3.46
CA GLN A 37 4.75 5.18 -4.27
C GLN A 37 5.96 6.08 -4.00
N ALA A 38 5.75 7.39 -3.86
CA ALA A 38 6.82 8.31 -3.46
C ALA A 38 7.35 7.98 -2.04
N PHE A 39 6.45 7.64 -1.12
CA PHE A 39 6.83 7.20 0.23
C PHE A 39 7.58 5.86 0.22
N ASP A 40 7.15 4.89 -0.57
CA ASP A 40 7.85 3.62 -0.77
C ASP A 40 9.27 3.84 -1.28
N TYR A 41 9.46 4.76 -2.23
CA TYR A 41 10.79 5.13 -2.71
C TYR A 41 11.67 5.69 -1.58
N ILE A 42 11.14 6.59 -0.74
CA ILE A 42 11.86 7.11 0.43
C ILE A 42 12.29 5.95 1.34
N LYS A 43 11.33 5.12 1.76
CA LYS A 43 11.58 4.04 2.73
C LYS A 43 12.53 2.98 2.18
N THR A 44 12.45 2.66 0.90
CA THR A 44 13.19 1.52 0.33
C THR A 44 14.53 1.91 -0.28
N GLN A 45 14.64 3.09 -0.91
CA GLN A 45 15.84 3.51 -1.64
C GLN A 45 16.66 4.56 -0.88
N LEU A 46 16.01 5.52 -0.22
CA LEU A 46 16.71 6.64 0.44
C LEU A 46 17.05 6.34 1.90
N GLU A 47 16.18 5.64 2.63
CA GLU A 47 16.36 5.25 4.04
C GLU A 47 16.80 3.79 4.26
N PRO A 48 17.07 3.03 3.19
CA PRO A 48 17.00 1.56 3.11
C PRO A 48 16.39 0.82 4.33
N ASP A 49 15.11 1.05 4.62
CA ASP A 49 14.42 0.41 5.74
C ASP A 49 14.08 -1.05 5.42
N GLU A 50 14.94 -1.96 5.89
CA GLU A 50 14.79 -3.40 5.66
C GLU A 50 13.50 -3.97 6.27
N ARG A 51 13.03 -3.42 7.39
CA ARG A 51 11.80 -3.90 8.04
C ARG A 51 10.57 -3.49 7.23
N TYR A 52 10.57 -2.27 6.70
CA TYR A 52 9.54 -1.81 5.77
C TYR A 52 9.48 -2.68 4.52
N LYS A 53 10.63 -2.97 3.89
CA LYS A 53 10.71 -3.87 2.72
C LYS A 53 10.13 -5.26 3.01
N GLN A 54 10.38 -5.80 4.20
CA GLN A 54 9.81 -7.08 4.61
C GLN A 54 8.29 -7.01 4.74
N TYR A 55 7.74 -5.94 5.33
CA TYR A 55 6.30 -5.77 5.45
C TYR A 55 5.57 -5.66 4.12
N THR A 56 6.15 -4.95 3.15
CA THR A 56 5.51 -4.74 1.84
C THR A 56 5.73 -5.90 0.88
N GLY A 57 6.88 -6.58 0.96
CA GLY A 57 7.20 -7.72 0.10
C GLY A 57 6.56 -9.04 0.52
N PHE A 58 6.40 -9.28 1.83
CA PHE A 58 5.86 -10.53 2.39
C PHE A 58 4.86 -10.27 3.52
N PRO A 59 3.79 -9.50 3.27
CA PRO A 59 2.86 -9.04 4.31
C PRO A 59 2.24 -10.20 5.09
N GLU A 60 2.06 -11.37 4.48
CA GLU A 60 1.50 -12.57 5.09
C GLU A 60 2.29 -13.06 6.31
N MET A 61 3.61 -12.92 6.30
CA MET A 61 4.46 -13.31 7.43
C MET A 61 4.30 -12.38 8.64
N PHE A 62 3.74 -11.19 8.40
CA PHE A 62 3.64 -10.12 9.40
C PHE A 62 2.19 -9.70 9.69
N ILE A 63 1.18 -10.46 9.22
CA ILE A 63 -0.24 -10.09 9.37
C ILE A 63 -0.60 -9.72 10.81
N MET A 64 -0.17 -10.53 11.78
CA MET A 64 -0.48 -10.28 13.19
C MET A 64 0.19 -9.03 13.73
N GLU A 65 1.37 -8.69 13.24
CA GLU A 65 2.09 -7.49 13.62
C GLU A 65 1.43 -6.26 13.01
N ILE A 66 1.18 -6.28 11.70
CA ILE A 66 0.44 -5.22 10.98
C ILE A 66 -0.92 -5.01 11.63
N TYR A 67 -1.67 -6.07 11.93
CA TYR A 67 -2.97 -5.96 12.59
C TYR A 67 -2.87 -5.28 13.96
N ARG A 68 -1.80 -5.52 14.73
CA ARG A 68 -1.62 -4.89 16.04
C ARG A 68 -1.38 -3.40 15.94
N THR A 69 -0.68 -2.92 14.91
CA THR A 69 -0.41 -1.49 14.68
C THR A 69 -1.65 -0.71 14.23
N LEU A 70 -2.66 -1.39 13.69
CA LEU A 70 -3.91 -0.75 13.28
C LEU A 70 -4.73 -0.21 14.47
N GLY A 71 -5.33 0.96 14.26
CA GLY A 71 -6.41 1.48 15.11
C GLY A 71 -7.70 0.65 15.00
N SER A 72 -8.69 0.99 15.82
CA SER A 72 -9.98 0.29 15.89
C SER A 72 -10.67 0.16 14.53
N ASP A 73 -10.69 1.23 13.74
CA ASP A 73 -11.31 1.23 12.41
C ASP A 73 -10.55 0.37 11.41
N GLY A 74 -9.22 0.40 11.43
CA GLY A 74 -8.38 -0.46 10.61
C GLY A 74 -8.62 -1.94 10.92
N LYS A 75 -8.61 -2.29 12.21
CA LYS A 75 -8.94 -3.65 12.68
C LYS A 75 -10.33 -4.08 12.22
N ARG A 76 -11.32 -3.19 12.32
CA ARG A 76 -12.70 -3.45 11.87
C ARG A 76 -12.77 -3.71 10.36
N ARG A 77 -11.99 -3.00 9.54
CA ARG A 77 -11.92 -3.24 8.09
C ARG A 77 -11.34 -4.62 7.79
N VAL A 78 -10.21 -4.97 8.41
CA VAL A 78 -9.60 -6.30 8.26
C VAL A 78 -10.59 -7.41 8.62
N LEU A 79 -11.29 -7.29 9.75
CA LEU A 79 -12.29 -8.27 10.17
C LEU A 79 -13.45 -8.39 9.17
N LYS A 80 -13.93 -7.28 8.60
CA LYS A 80 -14.99 -7.31 7.57
C LYS A 80 -14.53 -8.08 6.34
N GLU A 81 -13.30 -7.85 5.89
CA GLU A 81 -12.74 -8.52 4.73
C GLU A 81 -12.56 -10.02 4.96
N LEU A 82 -12.05 -10.42 6.13
CA LEU A 82 -11.92 -11.84 6.50
C LEU A 82 -13.29 -12.54 6.55
N VAL A 83 -14.30 -11.91 7.14
CA VAL A 83 -15.67 -12.44 7.19
C VAL A 83 -16.27 -12.54 5.79
N ARG A 84 -16.02 -11.56 4.91
CA ARG A 84 -16.46 -11.59 3.52
C ARG A 84 -15.87 -12.80 2.79
N GLY A 85 -14.56 -12.98 2.84
CA GLY A 85 -13.90 -14.12 2.19
C GLY A 85 -14.37 -15.48 2.73
N TYR A 86 -14.63 -15.59 4.03
CA TYR A 86 -15.20 -16.82 4.60
C TYR A 86 -16.63 -17.11 4.08
N LYS A 87 -17.48 -16.08 3.97
CA LYS A 87 -18.84 -16.23 3.40
C LYS A 87 -18.79 -16.65 1.94
N GLU A 88 -17.89 -16.07 1.15
CA GLU A 88 -17.70 -16.43 -0.25
C GLU A 88 -17.27 -17.90 -0.39
N LYS A 89 -16.35 -18.36 0.46
CA LYS A 89 -15.98 -19.78 0.53
C LYS A 89 -17.18 -20.69 0.84
N CYS A 90 -17.94 -20.37 1.89
CA CYS A 90 -19.12 -21.18 2.25
C CYS A 90 -20.18 -21.19 1.14
N ALA A 91 -20.41 -20.06 0.47
CA ALA A 91 -21.34 -19.99 -0.66
C ALA A 91 -20.86 -20.87 -1.82
N TYR A 92 -19.57 -20.79 -2.16
CA TYR A 92 -18.97 -21.65 -3.18
C TYR A 92 -19.16 -23.13 -2.86
N GLU A 93 -18.87 -23.56 -1.63
CA GLU A 93 -19.07 -24.94 -1.19
C GLU A 93 -20.55 -25.36 -1.29
N TYR A 94 -21.47 -24.51 -0.83
CA TYR A 94 -22.91 -24.81 -0.86
C TYR A 94 -23.47 -24.97 -2.29
N PHE A 95 -23.06 -24.11 -3.22
CA PHE A 95 -23.60 -24.12 -4.59
C PHE A 95 -22.91 -25.15 -5.48
N ASN A 96 -21.64 -25.47 -5.25
CA ASN A 96 -20.90 -26.44 -6.06
C ASN A 96 -20.93 -27.88 -5.51
N GLN A 97 -21.45 -28.10 -4.30
CA GLN A 97 -21.77 -29.45 -3.81
C GLN A 97 -22.93 -30.13 -4.57
N LYS A 98 -23.68 -29.40 -5.40
CA LYS A 98 -24.81 -29.95 -6.18
C LYS A 98 -24.43 -30.60 -7.51
N ASP A 99 -23.20 -30.42 -7.97
CA ASP A 99 -22.75 -30.98 -9.25
C ASP A 99 -22.14 -32.39 -9.11
N GLU A 100 -22.07 -32.94 -7.90
CA GLU A 100 -21.49 -34.26 -7.60
C GLU A 100 -22.53 -35.34 -7.18
N THR A 101 -23.83 -35.06 -7.22
CA THR A 101 -24.93 -36.03 -6.95
C THR A 101 -25.89 -36.17 -8.10
#